data_AF-D7J059-F1
#
_entry.id   AF-D7J059-F1
#
_cell.length_a   1.000
_cell.length_b   1.000
_cell.length_c   1.000
_cell.angle_alpha   90.00
_cell.angle_beta   90.00
_cell.angle_gamma   90.00
#
_symmetry.space_group_name_H-M   'P 1'
#
loop_
_entity.id
_entity.type
_entity.pdbx_description
1 polymer ?
#
loop_
_entity_poly.entity_id
_entity_poly.type
_entity_poly.pdbx_seq_one_letter_code
_entity_poly.pdbx_strand_id
1 'polypeptide(L)'
;MKHSIHLAAIALLTTLLVTSCDTFSAPADPDKNTEQVKDISGTWQLTTVSRNSNDITETMDFSQFQIDLKKDGKYTIENYLPFVVRHNGTWKVDDIYYPFRLYFTEDGATEQASTDILFPITNGERNIVITHSPGCGSNTYTYVFKKISEN
;
A
#
# COMPACT_ATOMS: atom_id res chain seq x y z
N MET A 1 -62.95 2.82 25.35
CA MET A 1 -62.01 1.72 25.03
C MET A 1 -61.14 1.98 23.81
N LYS A 2 -61.69 2.28 22.61
CA LYS A 2 -60.89 2.47 21.37
C LYS A 2 -59.79 3.56 21.48
N HIS A 3 -60.09 4.72 22.07
CA HIS A 3 -59.08 5.78 22.27
C HIS A 3 -57.91 5.38 23.18
N SER A 4 -58.16 4.57 24.21
CA SER A 4 -57.11 4.09 25.13
C SER A 4 -56.17 3.07 24.46
N ILE A 5 -56.68 2.29 23.50
CA ILE A 5 -55.88 1.32 22.73
C ILE A 5 -54.99 2.06 21.71
N HIS A 6 -55.48 3.12 21.07
CA HIS A 6 -54.67 3.95 20.16
C HIS A 6 -53.56 4.70 20.90
N LEU A 7 -53.82 5.23 22.10
CA LEU A 7 -52.81 5.86 22.95
C LEU A 7 -51.70 4.87 23.36
N ALA A 8 -52.07 3.64 23.73
CA ALA A 8 -51.09 2.61 24.07
C ALA A 8 -50.25 2.17 22.85
N ALA A 9 -50.86 2.05 21.67
CA ALA A 9 -50.17 1.70 20.44
C ALA A 9 -49.18 2.80 19.99
N ILE A 10 -49.56 4.07 20.12
CA ILE A 10 -48.67 5.20 19.80
C ILE A 10 -47.48 5.23 20.76
N ALA A 11 -47.71 5.03 22.06
CA ALA A 11 -46.64 4.99 23.06
C ALA A 11 -45.63 3.84 22.82
N LEU A 12 -46.13 2.67 22.39
CA LEU A 12 -45.30 1.52 22.05
C LEU A 12 -44.48 1.74 20.77
N LEU A 13 -45.07 2.39 19.77
CA LEU A 13 -44.39 2.70 18.51
C LEU A 13 -43.29 3.76 18.70
N THR A 14 -43.52 4.75 19.58
CA THR A 14 -42.48 5.74 19.92
C THR A 14 -41.32 5.16 20.71
N THR A 15 -41.54 4.12 21.53
CA THR A 15 -40.47 3.45 22.29
C THR A 15 -39.62 2.54 21.40
N LEU A 16 -40.21 1.93 20.37
CA LEU A 16 -39.47 1.14 19.37
C LEU A 16 -38.56 2.02 18.49
N LEU A 17 -38.95 3.26 18.19
CA LEU A 17 -38.15 4.16 17.36
C LEU A 17 -36.94 4.78 18.07
N VAL A 18 -36.98 4.90 19.41
CA VAL A 18 -35.84 5.44 20.18
C VAL A 18 -34.81 4.38 20.59
N THR A 19 -35.16 3.09 20.45
CA THR A 19 -34.24 1.97 20.77
C THR A 19 -33.45 1.48 19.57
N SER A 20 -33.75 1.95 18.35
CA SER A 20 -33.01 1.60 17.13
C SER A 20 -31.74 2.44 16.90
N CYS A 21 -31.29 3.21 17.89
CA CYS A 21 -29.99 3.88 17.81
C CYS A 21 -28.89 2.89 18.17
N ASP A 22 -28.36 2.20 17.16
CA ASP A 22 -27.05 1.56 17.26
C ASP A 22 -26.00 2.66 17.50
N THR A 23 -25.60 2.83 18.76
CA THR A 23 -24.53 3.77 19.11
C THR A 23 -23.22 3.10 18.75
N PHE A 24 -22.55 3.61 17.70
CA PHE A 24 -21.20 3.20 17.35
C PHE A 24 -20.31 3.24 18.61
N SER A 25 -19.90 2.07 19.08
CA SER A 25 -19.02 1.93 20.23
C SER A 25 -17.60 1.77 19.71
N ALA A 26 -16.92 2.89 19.49
CA ALA A 26 -15.46 2.87 19.46
C ALA A 26 -14.93 2.65 20.88
N PRO A 27 -13.78 1.99 21.05
CA PRO A 27 -13.07 1.98 22.33
C PRO A 27 -12.95 3.42 22.85
N ALA A 28 -13.30 3.65 24.12
CA ALA A 28 -13.24 4.97 24.76
C ALA A 28 -11.83 5.56 24.86
N ASP A 29 -10.82 4.77 24.48
CA ASP A 29 -9.41 5.13 24.50
C ASP A 29 -8.91 5.23 23.04
N PRO A 30 -8.87 6.44 22.46
CA PRO A 30 -8.38 6.65 21.10
C PRO A 30 -6.90 6.26 20.95
N ASP A 31 -6.13 6.20 22.05
CA ASP A 31 -4.71 5.85 22.06
C ASP A 31 -4.47 4.33 22.01
N LYS A 32 -5.52 3.49 22.15
CA LYS A 32 -5.40 2.03 21.94
C LYS A 32 -5.25 1.60 20.49
N ASN A 33 -5.49 2.51 19.55
CA ASN A 33 -5.28 2.22 18.12
C ASN A 33 -3.83 2.55 17.77
N THR A 34 -2.89 1.74 18.28
CA THR A 34 -1.48 1.92 17.92
C THR A 34 -1.27 1.46 16.49
N GLU A 35 -0.74 2.35 15.65
CA GLU A 35 -0.38 2.00 14.27
C GLU A 35 0.56 0.79 14.28
N GLN A 36 0.24 -0.20 13.48
CA GLN A 36 1.05 -1.41 13.35
C GLN A 36 2.23 -1.14 12.43
N VAL A 37 3.36 -1.80 12.70
CA VAL A 37 4.50 -1.78 11.77
C VAL A 37 4.05 -2.29 10.41
N LYS A 38 4.28 -1.51 9.35
CA LYS A 38 4.02 -1.92 7.99
C LYS A 38 5.21 -2.74 7.48
N ASP A 39 5.07 -4.06 7.52
CA ASP A 39 6.02 -4.96 6.89
C ASP A 39 5.90 -4.87 5.35
N ILE A 40 6.89 -4.26 4.71
CA ILE A 40 7.00 -4.17 3.25
C ILE A 40 7.92 -5.24 2.63
N SER A 41 8.51 -6.10 3.46
CA SER A 41 9.38 -7.17 2.98
C SER A 41 8.60 -8.20 2.14
N GLY A 42 9.32 -8.94 1.31
CA GLY A 42 8.83 -10.00 0.45
C GLY A 42 9.20 -9.80 -1.01
N THR A 43 8.74 -10.73 -1.85
CA THR A 43 8.99 -10.70 -3.29
C THR A 43 7.86 -9.96 -4.00
N TRP A 44 8.24 -9.00 -4.85
CA TRP A 44 7.33 -8.08 -5.52
C TRP A 44 7.46 -8.22 -7.03
N GLN A 45 6.36 -8.61 -7.68
CA GLN A 45 6.26 -8.78 -9.12
C GLN A 45 5.77 -7.49 -9.77
N LEU A 46 6.49 -7.01 -10.78
CA LEU A 46 6.01 -5.88 -11.60
C LEU A 46 4.81 -6.32 -12.44
N THR A 47 3.73 -5.53 -12.42
CA THR A 47 2.47 -5.84 -13.10
C THR A 47 1.96 -4.76 -14.02
N THR A 48 2.27 -3.50 -13.73
CA THR A 48 1.86 -2.36 -14.57
C THR A 48 3.00 -1.38 -14.68
N VAL A 49 3.21 -0.86 -15.89
CA VAL A 49 4.21 0.15 -16.17
C VAL A 49 3.56 1.28 -16.96
N SER A 50 3.66 2.50 -16.46
CA SER A 50 3.32 3.70 -17.22
C SER A 50 4.54 4.60 -17.43
N ARG A 51 4.55 5.34 -18.54
CA ARG A 51 5.53 6.38 -18.85
C ARG A 51 4.79 7.68 -19.18
N ASN A 52 5.06 8.72 -18.40
CA ASN A 52 4.37 10.02 -18.48
C ASN A 52 2.84 9.84 -18.43
N SER A 53 2.37 9.00 -17.52
CA SER A 53 0.95 8.60 -17.35
C SER A 53 0.34 7.78 -18.49
N ASN A 54 1.07 7.47 -19.56
CA ASN A 54 0.60 6.54 -20.59
C ASN A 54 0.95 5.12 -20.18
N ASP A 55 -0.04 4.24 -20.12
CA ASP A 55 0.18 2.81 -19.88
C ASP A 55 0.98 2.22 -21.05
N ILE A 56 2.11 1.59 -20.73
CA ILE A 56 2.98 0.93 -21.70
C ILE A 56 3.15 -0.55 -21.38
N THR A 57 2.37 -1.10 -20.44
CA THR A 57 2.50 -2.47 -19.92
C THR A 57 2.56 -3.52 -21.01
N GLU A 58 1.79 -3.35 -22.10
CA GLU A 58 1.72 -4.30 -23.21
C GLU A 58 2.76 -4.03 -24.32
N THR A 59 3.57 -2.99 -24.20
CA THR A 59 4.55 -2.62 -25.24
C THR A 59 5.81 -3.48 -25.23
N MET A 60 6.08 -4.16 -24.12
CA MET A 60 7.16 -5.14 -23.96
C MET A 60 6.85 -6.08 -22.79
N ASP A 61 7.61 -7.17 -22.66
CA ASP A 61 7.45 -8.10 -21.54
C ASP A 61 8.16 -7.60 -20.28
N PHE A 62 7.38 -7.05 -19.34
CA PHE A 62 7.85 -6.63 -18.02
C PHE A 62 7.70 -7.70 -16.93
N SER A 63 7.07 -8.83 -17.25
CA SER A 63 6.71 -9.87 -16.27
C SER A 63 7.94 -10.52 -15.63
N GLN A 64 9.11 -10.39 -16.26
CA GLN A 64 10.34 -10.96 -15.75
C GLN A 64 10.96 -10.14 -14.61
N PHE A 65 10.62 -8.85 -14.48
CA PHE A 65 11.23 -7.99 -13.47
C PHE A 65 10.60 -8.19 -12.10
N GLN A 66 11.44 -8.55 -11.13
CA GLN A 66 11.07 -8.73 -9.74
C GLN A 66 12.07 -8.02 -8.83
N ILE A 67 11.56 -7.57 -7.68
CA ILE A 67 12.38 -7.11 -6.57
C ILE A 67 12.04 -7.91 -5.31
N ASP A 68 13.04 -8.49 -4.69
CA ASP A 68 12.90 -9.18 -3.40
C ASP A 68 13.44 -8.29 -2.30
N LEU A 69 12.57 -7.82 -1.41
CA LEU A 69 12.91 -6.98 -0.26
C LEU A 69 12.99 -7.85 0.99
N LYS A 70 14.18 -8.30 1.37
CA LYS A 70 14.36 -9.25 2.48
C LYS A 70 14.25 -8.56 3.84
N LYS A 71 13.75 -9.29 4.84
CA LYS A 71 13.61 -8.82 6.24
C LYS A 71 14.93 -8.43 6.90
N ASP A 72 16.06 -8.95 6.42
CA ASP A 72 17.40 -8.60 6.91
C ASP A 72 17.92 -7.26 6.35
N GLY A 73 17.10 -6.55 5.56
CA GLY A 73 17.44 -5.29 4.94
C GLY A 73 18.21 -5.43 3.63
N LYS A 74 18.37 -6.65 3.08
CA LYS A 74 18.95 -6.85 1.75
C LYS A 74 17.87 -6.87 0.67
N TYR A 75 18.22 -6.48 -0.55
CA TYR A 75 17.36 -6.67 -1.71
C TYR A 75 18.09 -7.33 -2.87
N THR A 76 17.32 -8.00 -3.72
CA THR A 76 17.80 -8.50 -5.02
C THR A 76 16.91 -8.02 -6.15
N ILE A 77 17.54 -7.76 -7.30
CA ILE A 77 16.85 -7.44 -8.55
C ILE A 77 17.09 -8.56 -9.54
N GLU A 78 16.02 -9.03 -10.17
CA GLU A 78 16.07 -10.00 -11.25
C GLU A 78 15.54 -9.36 -12.55
N ASN A 79 16.17 -9.70 -13.68
CA ASN A 79 15.79 -9.25 -15.04
C ASN A 79 15.65 -7.73 -15.16
N TYR A 80 16.72 -7.01 -14.84
CA TYR A 80 16.78 -5.54 -14.74
C TYR A 80 16.04 -4.78 -15.86
N LEU A 81 15.23 -3.81 -15.44
CA LEU A 81 14.65 -2.75 -16.25
C LEU A 81 15.12 -1.40 -15.71
N PRO A 82 15.02 -0.28 -16.47
CA PRO A 82 15.33 1.07 -15.97
C PRO A 82 14.63 1.38 -14.64
N PHE A 83 15.35 1.16 -13.55
CA PHE A 83 14.90 1.30 -12.17
C PHE A 83 15.87 2.19 -11.38
N VAL A 84 15.50 2.56 -10.16
CA VAL A 84 16.25 3.52 -9.32
C VAL A 84 17.65 3.04 -8.93
N VAL A 85 17.88 1.73 -8.94
CA VAL A 85 19.17 1.06 -8.74
C VAL A 85 19.29 -0.10 -9.72
N ARG A 86 20.52 -0.54 -10.01
CA ARG A 86 20.86 -1.54 -11.05
C ARG A 86 21.31 -2.88 -10.47
N HIS A 87 21.92 -2.85 -9.30
CA HIS A 87 22.54 -3.99 -8.65
C HIS A 87 21.85 -4.29 -7.32
N ASN A 88 22.20 -5.43 -6.73
CA ASN A 88 21.72 -5.81 -5.41
C ASN A 88 22.32 -4.90 -4.33
N GLY A 89 21.74 -4.93 -3.14
CA GLY A 89 22.29 -4.20 -2.01
C GLY A 89 21.40 -4.23 -0.79
N THR A 90 21.35 -3.10 -0.09
CA THR A 90 20.53 -2.91 1.11
C THR A 90 19.41 -1.91 0.90
N TRP A 91 18.29 -2.10 1.59
CA TRP A 91 17.14 -1.22 1.54
C TRP A 91 16.64 -0.86 2.94
N LYS A 92 15.92 0.25 3.01
CA LYS A 92 15.16 0.67 4.20
C LYS A 92 14.02 1.61 3.81
N VAL A 93 13.09 1.83 4.74
CA VAL A 93 12.08 2.89 4.65
C VAL A 93 12.45 4.09 5.51
N ASP A 94 11.81 5.22 5.26
CA ASP A 94 11.88 6.41 6.11
C ASP A 94 11.21 6.21 7.47
N ASP A 95 10.03 5.59 7.50
CA ASP A 95 9.26 5.32 8.71
C ASP A 95 8.59 3.93 8.59
N ILE A 96 8.70 3.11 9.64
CA ILE A 96 8.18 1.74 9.64
C ILE A 96 6.67 1.65 9.86
N TYR A 97 6.04 2.70 10.39
CA TYR A 97 4.59 2.82 10.59
C TYR A 97 3.93 3.52 9.41
N TYR A 98 4.62 4.48 8.79
CA TYR A 98 4.12 5.26 7.66
C TYR A 98 5.17 5.42 6.55
N PRO A 99 5.50 4.33 5.83
CA PRO A 99 6.54 4.37 4.81
C PRO A 99 6.05 5.16 3.59
N PHE A 100 6.75 6.25 3.28
CA PHE A 100 6.53 7.07 2.08
C PHE A 100 7.72 7.05 1.14
N ARG A 101 8.88 6.59 1.61
CA ARG A 101 10.10 6.55 0.81
C ARG A 101 10.87 5.25 1.01
N LEU A 102 11.29 4.66 -0.11
CA LEU A 102 12.29 3.61 -0.13
C LEU A 102 13.67 4.20 -0.38
N TYR A 103 14.64 3.69 0.36
CA TYR A 103 16.05 3.97 0.16
C TYR A 103 16.76 2.69 -0.26
N PHE A 104 17.64 2.81 -1.24
CA PHE A 104 18.48 1.72 -1.73
C PHE A 104 19.94 2.14 -1.69
N THR A 105 20.81 1.24 -1.24
CA THR A 105 22.26 1.39 -1.31
C THR A 105 22.81 0.12 -1.94
N GLU A 106 23.37 0.25 -3.15
CA GLU A 106 23.97 -0.86 -3.89
C GLU A 106 25.20 -1.41 -3.17
N ASP A 107 25.46 -2.71 -3.32
CA ASP A 107 26.64 -3.33 -2.73
C ASP A 107 27.94 -2.65 -3.22
N GLY A 108 28.78 -2.22 -2.27
CA GLY A 108 30.02 -1.51 -2.56
C GLY A 108 29.85 -0.02 -2.88
N ALA A 109 28.61 0.50 -2.95
CA ALA A 109 28.34 1.93 -3.08
C ALA A 109 28.21 2.61 -1.72
N THR A 110 28.62 3.87 -1.65
CA THR A 110 28.38 4.75 -0.48
C THR A 110 27.16 5.65 -0.68
N GLU A 111 26.77 5.87 -1.93
CA GLU A 111 25.63 6.70 -2.28
C GLU A 111 24.32 5.94 -2.07
N GLN A 112 23.29 6.68 -1.68
CA GLN A 112 21.95 6.15 -1.46
C GLN A 112 21.01 6.73 -2.50
N ALA A 113 20.37 5.85 -3.26
CA ALA A 113 19.24 6.20 -4.10
C ALA A 113 17.97 6.22 -3.25
N SER A 114 16.99 7.03 -3.63
CA SER A 114 15.68 7.06 -2.97
C SER A 114 14.55 7.26 -3.96
N THR A 115 13.36 6.78 -3.60
CA THR A 115 12.16 6.93 -4.40
C THR A 115 10.93 6.99 -3.50
N ASP A 116 9.98 7.85 -3.90
CA ASP A 116 8.70 7.93 -3.21
C ASP A 116 7.85 6.71 -3.57
N ILE A 117 7.17 6.18 -2.56
CA ILE A 117 6.31 5.02 -2.69
C ILE A 117 4.89 5.31 -2.24
N LEU A 118 3.93 4.64 -2.86
CA LEU A 118 2.58 4.50 -2.33
C LEU A 118 2.33 3.04 -2.00
N PHE A 119 1.54 2.80 -0.96
CA PHE A 119 1.20 1.45 -0.51
C PHE A 119 -0.32 1.18 -0.55
N PRO A 120 -0.96 1.28 -1.74
CA PRO A 120 -2.40 1.11 -1.86
C PRO A 120 -2.82 -0.35 -1.68
N ILE A 121 -4.08 -0.54 -1.31
CA ILE A 121 -4.77 -1.82 -1.36
C ILE A 121 -5.66 -1.82 -2.61
N THR A 122 -5.44 -2.76 -3.52
CA THR A 122 -6.25 -2.92 -4.74
C THR A 122 -6.80 -4.34 -4.74
N ASN A 123 -8.12 -4.49 -4.81
CA ASN A 123 -8.81 -5.78 -4.76
C ASN A 123 -8.44 -6.65 -3.53
N GLY A 124 -8.21 -6.01 -2.38
CA GLY A 124 -7.83 -6.69 -1.14
C GLY A 124 -6.35 -7.06 -1.04
N GLU A 125 -5.55 -6.83 -2.10
CA GLU A 125 -4.12 -7.09 -2.12
C GLU A 125 -3.31 -5.80 -1.94
N ARG A 126 -2.20 -5.90 -1.24
CA ARG A 126 -1.30 -4.78 -0.99
C ARG A 126 -0.30 -4.66 -2.12
N ASN A 127 -0.16 -3.45 -2.66
CA ASN A 127 0.72 -3.15 -3.79
C ASN A 127 1.76 -2.09 -3.39
N ILE A 128 2.91 -2.09 -4.04
CA ILE A 128 3.85 -0.96 -4.02
C ILE A 128 3.74 -0.24 -5.35
N VAL A 129 3.51 1.06 -5.31
CA VAL A 129 3.64 1.93 -6.47
C VAL A 129 4.89 2.77 -6.32
N ILE A 130 5.79 2.69 -7.29
CA ILE A 130 7.06 3.43 -7.32
C ILE A 130 7.02 4.41 -8.49
N THR A 131 7.35 5.67 -8.23
CA THR A 131 7.48 6.68 -9.29
C THR A 131 8.92 7.18 -9.35
N HIS A 132 9.52 7.09 -10.54
CA HIS A 132 10.93 7.46 -10.73
C HIS A 132 11.23 7.99 -12.13
N SER A 133 12.35 8.71 -12.24
CA SER A 133 12.88 9.22 -13.51
C SER A 133 14.33 8.78 -13.67
N PRO A 134 14.64 7.79 -14.52
CA PRO A 134 15.98 7.23 -14.67
C PRO A 134 16.91 8.18 -15.44
N GLY A 135 17.36 9.24 -14.78
CA GLY A 135 18.43 10.14 -15.26
C GLY A 135 18.02 11.20 -16.29
N CYS A 136 16.74 11.30 -16.64
CA CYS A 136 16.20 12.36 -17.51
C CYS A 136 14.85 12.84 -16.96
N GLY A 137 14.69 14.15 -16.75
CA GLY A 137 13.46 14.74 -16.21
C GLY A 137 12.27 14.73 -17.19
N SER A 138 12.48 14.36 -18.45
CA SER A 138 11.42 14.31 -19.47
C SER A 138 10.58 13.03 -19.42
N ASN A 139 11.06 11.99 -18.73
CA ASN A 139 10.34 10.74 -18.59
C ASN A 139 10.18 10.38 -17.12
N THR A 140 8.93 10.25 -16.69
CA THR A 140 8.56 9.72 -15.39
C THR A 140 7.91 8.36 -15.61
N TYR A 141 8.43 7.36 -14.93
CA TYR A 141 7.88 6.01 -14.91
C TYR A 141 7.12 5.79 -13.62
N THR A 142 5.96 5.13 -13.71
CA THR A 142 5.24 4.63 -12.54
C THR A 142 5.09 3.13 -12.68
N TYR A 143 5.67 2.41 -11.72
CA TYR A 143 5.68 0.95 -11.67
C TYR A 143 4.74 0.49 -10.55
N VAL A 144 3.84 -0.45 -10.86
CA VAL A 144 2.96 -1.07 -9.87
C VAL A 144 3.40 -2.50 -9.65
N PHE A 145 3.78 -2.79 -8.41
CA PHE A 145 4.19 -4.10 -7.96
C PHE A 145 3.11 -4.75 -7.10
N LYS A 146 2.90 -6.04 -7.33
CA LYS A 146 2.10 -6.90 -6.47
C LYS A 146 3.00 -7.81 -5.66
N LYS A 147 2.65 -8.04 -4.40
CA LYS A 147 3.37 -9.03 -3.58
C LYS A 147 3.05 -10.43 -4.09
N ILE A 148 4.08 -11.23 -4.36
CA ILE A 148 3.90 -12.66 -4.61
C ILE A 148 3.57 -13.29 -3.26
N SER A 149 2.43 -13.97 -3.17
CA SER A 149 2.07 -14.71 -1.97
C SER A 149 3.14 -15.77 -1.69
N GLU A 150 3.65 -15.81 -0.45
CA GLU A 150 4.43 -16.94 0.03
C GLU A 150 3.47 -18.13 0.11
N ASN A 151 3.67 -19.14 -0.75
CA ASN A 151 2.96 -20.42 -0.68
C ASN A 151 3.45 -21.26 0.51
#